data_AF-A0A363TNK2-F1
#
_entry.id   AF-A0A363TNK2-F1
#
_cell.length_a   1.000
_cell.length_b   1.000
_cell.length_c   1.000
_cell.angle_alpha   90.00
_cell.angle_beta   90.00
_cell.angle_gamma   90.00
#
_symmetry.space_group_name_H-M   'P 1'
#
loop_
_entity.id
_entity.type
_entity.pdbx_description
1 polymer ?
#
loop_
_entity_poly.entity_id
_entity_poly.type
_entity_poly.pdbx_seq_one_letter_code
_entity_poly.pdbx_strand_id
1 'polypeptide(L)' 'FDVYPAGEESIPGATGERLCEAIREHGHKAAVYGGKAGDALSTVVRGLNTGDIFLTMGAGDVWKLGEGVLSG' A
#
# COMPACT_ATOMS: atom_id res chain seq x y z
N PHE A 1 2.92 0.96 3.87
CA PHE A 1 1.94 2.06 3.97
C PHE A 1 0.78 1.60 4.81
N ASP A 2 0.29 2.47 5.68
CA ASP A 2 -0.87 2.21 6.52
C ASP A 2 -1.86 3.39 6.43
N VAL A 3 -2.94 3.36 7.20
CA VAL A 3 -3.92 4.44 7.27
C VAL A 3 -3.22 5.75 7.59
N TYR A 4 -3.28 6.69 6.64
CA TYR A 4 -2.78 8.05 6.85
C TYR A 4 -3.79 8.81 7.72
N PRO A 5 -3.43 9.24 8.95
CA PRO A 5 -4.41 9.71 9.93
C PRO A 5 -4.97 11.09 9.64
N ALA A 6 -4.29 11.92 8.82
CA ALA A 6 -4.70 13.30 8.53
C ALA A 6 -5.02 14.17 9.77
N GLY A 7 -4.46 13.82 10.94
CA GLY A 7 -4.71 14.51 12.21
C GLY A 7 -5.85 13.92 13.06
N GLU A 8 -6.54 12.90 12.58
CA GLU A 8 -7.62 12.21 13.29
C GLU A 8 -7.08 11.14 14.27
N GLU A 9 -7.87 10.86 15.30
CA GLU A 9 -7.62 9.73 16.18
C GLU A 9 -7.91 8.40 15.47
N SER A 10 -7.14 7.37 15.81
CA SER A 10 -7.33 6.05 15.24
C SER A 10 -8.65 5.43 15.71
N ILE A 11 -9.40 4.88 14.77
CA ILE A 11 -10.64 4.15 15.08
C ILE A 11 -10.31 2.66 15.26
N PRO A 12 -10.69 2.03 16.39
CA PRO A 12 -10.47 0.60 16.61
C PRO A 12 -11.03 -0.25 15.47
N GLY A 13 -10.18 -1.11 14.88
CA GLY A 13 -10.55 -2.00 13.77
C GLY A 13 -10.51 -1.36 12.38
N ALA A 14 -10.35 -0.04 12.26
CA ALA A 14 -10.19 0.65 10.98
C ALA A 14 -8.71 0.70 10.56
N THR A 15 -8.11 -0.46 10.30
CA THR A 15 -6.70 -0.59 9.91
C THR A 15 -6.55 -0.97 8.44
N GLY A 16 -5.40 -0.63 7.84
CA GLY A 16 -5.09 -1.04 6.47
C GLY A 16 -4.99 -2.55 6.32
N GLU A 17 -4.51 -3.24 7.37
CA GLU A 17 -4.47 -4.70 7.41
C GLU A 17 -5.88 -5.28 7.29
N ARG A 18 -6.82 -4.88 8.15
CA ARG A 18 -8.19 -5.39 8.17
C ARG A 18 -8.90 -5.14 6.85
N LEU A 19 -8.70 -3.96 6.25
CA LEU A 19 -9.21 -3.62 4.93
C LEU A 19 -8.64 -4.56 3.85
N CYS A 20 -7.33 -4.80 3.87
CA CYS A 20 -6.69 -5.74 2.94
C CYS A 20 -7.29 -7.15 3.08
N GLU A 21 -7.53 -7.62 4.31
CA GLU A 21 -8.17 -8.92 4.54
C GLU A 21 -9.57 -8.98 3.93
N ALA A 22 -10.39 -7.97 4.17
CA ALA A 22 -11.73 -7.88 3.60
C ALA A 22 -11.68 -7.88 2.05
N ILE A 23 -10.74 -7.15 1.44
CA ILE A 23 -10.54 -7.14 -0.02
C ILE A 23 -10.21 -8.56 -0.54
N ARG A 24 -9.36 -9.32 0.17
CA ARG A 24 -9.07 -10.72 -0.18
C ARG A 24 -10.30 -11.61 -0.04
N GLU A 25 -11.08 -11.43 1.02
CA GLU A 25 -12.33 -12.18 1.24
C GLU A 25 -13.32 -11.98 0.10
N HIS A 26 -13.37 -10.77 -0.48
CA HIS A 26 -14.30 -10.39 -1.55
C HIS A 26 -13.78 -10.65 -2.98
N GLY A 27 -12.68 -11.41 -3.15
CA GLY A 27 -12.28 -11.96 -4.45
C GLY A 27 -10.93 -11.48 -4.99
N HIS A 28 -10.34 -10.43 -4.42
CA HIS A 28 -9.02 -9.95 -4.81
C HIS A 28 -7.92 -10.65 -4.00
N LYS A 29 -7.73 -11.96 -4.26
CA LYS A 29 -6.83 -12.83 -3.47
C LYS A 29 -5.38 -12.38 -3.44
N ALA A 30 -4.92 -11.65 -4.46
CA ALA A 30 -3.56 -11.14 -4.57
C ALA A 30 -3.33 -9.82 -3.82
N ALA A 31 -4.31 -9.27 -3.10
CA ALA A 31 -4.10 -8.07 -2.30
C ALA A 31 -3.10 -8.34 -1.17
N VAL A 32 -2.08 -7.49 -1.07
CA VAL A 32 -1.01 -7.60 -0.08
C VAL A 32 -1.02 -6.35 0.80
N TYR A 33 -1.03 -6.55 2.11
CA TYR A 33 -0.85 -5.46 3.06
C TYR A 33 0.64 -5.09 3.13
N GLY A 34 0.98 -3.87 2.75
CA GLY A 34 2.36 -3.38 2.64
C GLY A 34 2.98 -2.86 3.93
N GLY A 35 2.41 -3.14 5.11
CA GLY A 35 2.99 -2.88 6.43
C GLY A 35 3.41 -1.43 6.73
N LYS A 36 4.33 -1.26 7.69
CA LYS A 36 5.02 0.02 7.95
C LYS A 36 6.12 0.24 6.89
N ALA A 37 6.47 1.49 6.61
CA ALA A 37 7.33 1.87 5.47
C ALA A 37 8.63 1.03 5.38
N GLY A 38 8.95 0.54 4.18
CA GLY A 38 10.11 -0.34 3.89
C GLY A 38 9.71 -1.62 3.15
N ASP A 39 8.74 -2.37 3.68
CA ASP A 39 8.32 -3.66 3.12
C ASP A 39 7.56 -3.49 1.80
N ALA A 40 6.74 -2.44 1.68
CA ALA A 40 5.99 -2.14 0.46
C ALA A 40 6.89 -1.87 -0.75
N LEU A 41 7.98 -1.09 -0.60
CA LEU A 41 8.86 -0.75 -1.71
C LEU A 41 9.55 -2.00 -2.27
N SER A 42 10.12 -2.82 -1.40
CA SER A 42 10.78 -4.06 -1.83
C SER A 42 9.81 -5.04 -2.48
N THR A 43 8.58 -5.12 -1.98
CA THR A 43 7.51 -5.96 -2.55
C THR A 43 7.15 -5.49 -3.96
N VAL A 44 6.94 -4.19 -4.15
CA VAL A 44 6.61 -3.60 -5.45
C VAL A 44 7.74 -3.81 -6.45
N VAL A 45 8.98 -3.45 -6.09
CA VAL A 45 10.13 -3.55 -7.01
C VAL A 45 10.36 -4.99 -7.46
N ARG A 46 10.17 -5.98 -6.58
CA ARG A 46 10.29 -7.40 -6.94
C ARG A 46 9.13 -7.91 -7.81
N GLY A 47 7.98 -7.25 -7.77
CA GLY A 47 6.78 -7.67 -8.49
C GLY A 47 6.59 -7.02 -9.86
N LEU A 48 7.23 -5.87 -10.11
CA LEU A 48 7.11 -5.15 -11.38
C LEU A 48 7.92 -5.80 -12.49
N ASN A 49 7.32 -5.85 -13.68
CA ASN A 49 7.93 -6.32 -14.92
C ASN A 49 7.96 -5.21 -15.97
N THR A 50 8.78 -5.40 -16.99
CA THR A 50 8.79 -4.51 -18.16
C THR A 50 7.42 -4.47 -18.82
N GLY A 51 6.88 -3.26 -18.97
CA GLY A 51 5.56 -3.02 -19.59
C GLY A 51 4.41 -2.87 -18.58
N ASP A 52 4.66 -3.11 -17.28
CA ASP A 52 3.64 -2.89 -16.25
C ASP A 52 3.35 -1.39 -16.06
N ILE A 53 2.10 -1.10 -15.72
CA ILE A 53 1.68 0.22 -15.22
C ILE A 53 1.66 0.15 -13.70
N PHE A 54 2.54 0.89 -13.05
CA PHE A 54 2.53 1.08 -11.61
C PHE A 54 1.77 2.36 -11.24
N LEU A 55 0.79 2.24 -10.35
CA LEU A 55 -0.03 3.36 -9.88
C LEU A 55 0.01 3.47 -8.36
N THR A 56 0.43 4.62 -7.86
CA THR A 56 0.20 5.01 -6.46
C THR A 56 -1.08 5.82 -6.36
N MET A 57 -1.97 5.48 -5.42
CA MET A 57 -3.26 6.15 -5.26
C MET A 57 -3.53 6.50 -3.80
N GLY A 58 -3.93 7.75 -3.56
CA GLY A 58 -4.25 8.29 -2.23
C GLY A 58 -3.77 9.73 -2.06
N ALA A 59 -4.31 10.43 -1.06
CA ALA A 59 -3.97 11.83 -0.76
C ALA A 59 -2.96 12.00 0.39
N GLY A 60 -2.57 10.89 1.03
CA GLY A 60 -1.58 10.87 2.11
C GLY A 60 -0.15 10.82 1.59
N ASP A 61 0.68 10.01 2.23
CA ASP A 61 2.11 9.89 1.93
C ASP A 61 2.46 8.83 0.86
N VAL A 62 1.45 8.26 0.19
CA VAL A 62 1.63 7.17 -0.79
C VAL A 62 2.50 7.57 -2.00
N TRP A 63 2.55 8.85 -2.36
CA TRP A 63 3.41 9.38 -3.43
C TRP A 63 4.90 9.10 -3.17
N LYS A 64 5.32 9.02 -1.89
CA LYS A 64 6.69 8.68 -1.50
C LYS A 64 7.08 7.27 -1.95
N LEU A 65 6.12 6.35 -2.08
CA LEU A 65 6.37 5.02 -2.67
C LEU A 65 6.78 5.15 -4.12
N GLY A 66 6.07 5.98 -4.88
CA GLY A 66 6.35 6.22 -6.30
C GLY A 66 7.75 6.79 -6.49
N GLU A 67 8.12 7.80 -5.70
CA GLU A 67 9.49 8.33 -5.71
C GLU A 67 10.53 7.27 -5.34
N GLY A 68 10.23 6.44 -4.35
CA GLY A 68 11.11 5.33 -3.95
C GLY A 68 11.32 4.30 -5.06
N VAL A 69 10.30 4.02 -5.87
CA VAL A 69 10.42 3.12 -7.04
C VAL A 69 11.23 3.77 -8.16
N LEU A 70 11.09 5.07 -8.39
CA LEU A 70 11.80 5.79 -9.46
C LEU A 70 13.28 6.10 -9.15
N SER A 71 13.64 6.10 -7.87
CA SER A 71 14.99 6.48 -7.42
C SER A 71 15.93 5.28 -7.23
N GLY A 72 15.43 4.05 -7.35
CA GLY A 72 16.21 2.81 -7.29
C GLY A 72 16.56 2.29 -8.68
#